data_AF-A0A969QYP2-F1
#
_entry.id   AF-A0A969QYP2-F1
#
_cell.length_a   1.000
_cell.length_b   1.000
_cell.length_c   1.000
_cell.angle_alpha   90.00
_cell.angle_beta   90.00
_cell.angle_gamma   90.00
#
_symmetry.space_group_name_H-M   'P 1'
#
loop_
_entity.id
_entity.type
_entity.pdbx_description
1 polymer ?
#
loop_
_entity_poly.entity_id
_entity_poly.type
_entity_poly.pdbx_seq_one_letter_code
_entity_poly.pdbx_strand_id
1 'polypeptide(L)'
;LDLVARVAVEALKAAWYQKWLVHRRLRPEAYAGLVHHNITGAGNYPIHSDVLNSSVLPLIQGVYGTSLLPMAYPEGSPTHPAYPGGHATVSGACTTILKAYFNEDFVVTAPVEANSNGTSLLPYSGSLTVGGELNKLAANISFGRETGGVHWRSDDEEGLLLGERVAIQLLKDHYVLTNEKFSGFRLTKFDGSQIEVKPRRRAGR
;
A
#
# COMPACT_ATOMS: atom_id res chain seq x y z
N LEU A 1 -8.96 17.41 9.95
CA LEU A 1 -7.80 17.49 9.03
C LEU A 1 -6.48 17.09 9.69
N ASP A 2 -6.25 17.35 10.98
CA ASP A 2 -4.98 16.97 11.66
C ASP A 2 -4.66 15.46 11.62
N LEU A 3 -5.59 14.60 12.06
CA LEU A 3 -5.29 13.18 12.28
C LEU A 3 -4.84 12.43 11.02
N VAL A 4 -5.39 12.77 9.85
CA VAL A 4 -5.00 12.12 8.58
C VAL A 4 -3.56 12.44 8.20
N ALA A 5 -3.04 13.62 8.56
CA ALA A 5 -1.64 13.96 8.37
C ALA A 5 -0.75 13.38 9.48
N ARG A 6 -1.21 13.48 10.74
CA ARG A 6 -0.45 13.05 11.93
C ARG A 6 -0.14 11.55 11.90
N VAL A 7 -1.09 10.72 11.45
CA VAL A 7 -0.91 9.25 11.43
C VAL A 7 0.23 8.80 10.51
N ALA A 8 0.57 9.59 9.48
CA ALA A 8 1.59 9.23 8.50
C ALA A 8 2.97 9.00 9.13
N VAL A 9 3.37 9.85 10.10
CA VAL A 9 4.68 9.70 10.77
C VAL A 9 4.72 8.44 11.63
N GLU A 10 3.64 8.14 12.36
CA GLU A 10 3.57 6.92 13.18
C GLU A 10 3.55 5.65 12.31
N ALA A 11 2.85 5.70 11.18
CA ALA A 11 2.86 4.64 10.18
C ALA A 11 4.27 4.41 9.60
N LEU A 12 5.01 5.47 9.26
CA LEU A 12 6.38 5.37 8.74
C LEU A 12 7.34 4.82 9.80
N LYS A 13 7.24 5.21 11.07
CA LYS A 13 8.07 4.63 12.14
C LYS A 13 7.88 3.11 12.23
N ALA A 14 6.63 2.65 12.20
CA ALA A 14 6.31 1.22 12.19
C ALA A 14 6.90 0.52 10.94
N ALA A 15 6.73 1.11 9.76
CA ALA A 15 7.29 0.57 8.52
C ALA A 15 8.82 0.52 8.52
N TRP A 16 9.51 1.55 9.05
CA TRP A 16 10.97 1.60 9.07
C TRP A 16 11.56 0.56 10.02
N TYR A 17 10.90 0.30 11.15
CA TYR A 17 11.26 -0.81 12.03
C TYR A 17 11.23 -2.14 11.25
N GLN A 18 10.13 -2.41 10.54
CA GLN A 18 9.98 -3.63 9.74
C GLN A 18 11.02 -3.73 8.61
N LYS A 19 11.29 -2.61 7.92
CA LYS A 19 12.29 -2.55 6.85
C LYS A 19 13.68 -2.92 7.33
N TRP A 20 14.16 -2.24 8.37
CA TRP A 20 15.58 -2.29 8.73
C TRP A 20 15.90 -3.29 9.83
N LEU A 21 15.08 -3.34 10.87
CA LEU A 21 15.39 -4.13 12.06
C LEU A 21 14.88 -5.56 11.93
N VAL A 22 13.83 -5.78 11.14
CA VAL A 22 13.23 -7.11 10.96
C VAL A 22 13.65 -7.75 9.62
N HIS A 23 13.11 -7.26 8.50
CA HIS A 23 13.05 -8.05 7.27
C HIS A 23 14.20 -7.82 6.28
N ARG A 24 14.65 -6.58 6.07
CA ARG A 24 15.72 -6.22 5.12
C ARG A 24 15.54 -6.85 3.73
N ARG A 25 14.30 -6.90 3.25
CA ARG A 25 13.95 -7.56 1.98
C ARG A 25 14.55 -6.83 0.78
N LEU A 26 15.11 -7.62 -0.14
CA LEU A 26 15.62 -7.21 -1.45
C LEU A 26 14.52 -6.55 -2.30
N ARG A 27 14.91 -5.54 -3.09
CA ARG A 27 14.06 -4.85 -4.06
C ARG A 27 13.88 -5.67 -5.35
N PRO A 28 12.79 -5.44 -6.12
CA PRO A 28 12.57 -6.15 -7.38
C PRO A 28 13.72 -6.01 -8.39
N GLU A 29 14.27 -4.81 -8.54
CA GLU A 29 15.41 -4.54 -9.45
C GLU A 29 16.64 -5.40 -9.11
N ALA A 30 16.94 -5.56 -7.83
CA ALA A 30 18.10 -6.33 -7.39
C ALA A 30 17.84 -7.83 -7.52
N TYR A 31 16.60 -8.30 -7.29
CA TYR A 31 16.23 -9.69 -7.57
C TYR A 31 16.33 -10.00 -9.07
N ALA A 32 15.88 -9.09 -9.94
CA ALA A 32 16.03 -9.25 -11.39
C ALA A 32 17.50 -9.25 -11.84
N GLY A 33 18.38 -8.53 -11.14
CA GLY A 33 19.83 -8.68 -11.30
C GLY A 33 20.30 -10.12 -11.09
N LEU A 34 19.82 -10.79 -10.05
CA LEU A 34 20.13 -12.21 -9.80
C LEU A 34 19.59 -13.12 -10.91
N VAL A 35 18.37 -12.83 -11.41
CA VAL A 35 17.78 -13.54 -12.55
C VAL A 35 18.65 -13.40 -13.80
N HIS A 36 19.04 -12.17 -14.13
CA HIS A 36 19.89 -11.89 -15.29
C HIS A 36 21.25 -12.60 -15.22
N HIS A 37 21.88 -12.61 -14.04
CA HIS A 37 23.14 -13.32 -13.85
C HIS A 37 23.02 -14.84 -13.99
N ASN A 38 21.90 -15.45 -13.58
CA ASN A 38 21.65 -16.88 -13.85
C ASN A 38 21.52 -17.14 -15.35
N ILE A 39 20.70 -16.36 -16.05
CA ILE A 39 20.43 -16.55 -17.49
C ILE A 39 21.69 -16.39 -18.33
N THR A 40 22.57 -15.44 -17.96
CA THR A 40 23.83 -15.18 -18.68
C THR A 40 24.98 -16.12 -18.28
N GLY A 41 24.78 -16.98 -17.29
CA GLY A 41 25.85 -17.83 -16.74
C GLY A 41 26.90 -17.07 -15.92
N ALA A 42 26.65 -15.80 -15.58
CA ALA A 42 27.54 -14.97 -14.77
C ALA A 42 27.40 -15.24 -13.26
N GLY A 43 26.39 -16.02 -12.84
CA GLY A 43 26.20 -16.44 -11.45
C GLY A 43 25.23 -17.60 -11.33
N ASN A 44 25.17 -18.22 -10.16
CA ASN A 44 24.25 -19.30 -9.83
C ASN A 44 23.53 -18.96 -8.52
N TYR A 45 22.28 -18.49 -8.62
CA TYR A 45 21.46 -18.08 -7.47
C TYR A 45 20.23 -18.98 -7.38
N PRO A 46 19.66 -19.21 -6.18
CA PRO A 46 18.50 -20.08 -5.98
C PRO A 46 17.19 -19.43 -6.46
N ILE A 47 17.09 -19.18 -7.76
CA ILE A 47 15.92 -18.59 -8.42
C ILE A 47 14.94 -19.71 -8.76
N HIS A 48 13.66 -19.51 -8.40
CA HIS A 48 12.62 -20.48 -8.70
C HIS A 48 12.46 -20.68 -10.22
N SER A 49 12.24 -21.93 -10.65
CA SER A 49 12.13 -22.29 -12.08
C SER A 49 11.03 -21.52 -12.79
N ASP A 50 9.92 -21.20 -12.12
CA ASP A 50 8.81 -20.43 -12.72
C ASP A 50 9.24 -19.03 -13.17
N VAL A 51 10.21 -18.43 -12.47
CA VAL A 51 10.78 -17.15 -12.90
C VAL A 51 11.66 -17.36 -14.12
N LEU A 52 12.55 -18.37 -14.09
CA LEU A 52 13.48 -18.67 -15.17
C LEU A 52 12.78 -19.17 -16.46
N ASN A 53 11.60 -19.78 -16.32
CA ASN A 53 10.79 -20.30 -17.41
C ASN A 53 9.66 -19.33 -17.82
N SER A 54 9.63 -18.12 -17.25
CA SER A 54 8.57 -17.15 -17.53
C SER A 54 8.58 -16.72 -18.99
N SER A 55 7.41 -16.74 -19.63
CA SER A 55 7.22 -16.25 -21.00
C SER A 55 7.47 -14.74 -21.16
N VAL A 56 7.61 -14.01 -20.06
CA VAL A 56 7.94 -12.57 -20.06
C VAL A 56 9.43 -12.34 -20.30
N LEU A 57 10.32 -13.28 -19.94
CA LEU A 57 11.77 -13.08 -20.09
C LEU A 57 12.19 -12.85 -21.55
N PRO A 58 11.72 -13.66 -22.55
CA PRO A 58 12.00 -13.38 -23.95
C PRO A 58 11.45 -12.02 -24.43
N LEU A 59 10.32 -11.56 -23.89
CA LEU A 59 9.74 -10.25 -24.24
C LEU A 59 10.63 -9.10 -23.76
N ILE A 60 11.12 -9.17 -22.52
CA ILE A 60 12.04 -8.17 -21.97
C ILE A 60 13.36 -8.19 -22.76
N GLN A 61 13.91 -9.37 -23.03
CA GLN A 61 15.13 -9.52 -23.82
C GLN A 61 14.97 -8.97 -25.24
N GLY A 62 13.83 -9.23 -25.90
CA GLY A 62 13.56 -8.73 -27.24
C GLY A 62 13.53 -7.21 -27.33
N VAL A 63 13.10 -6.52 -26.28
CA VAL A 63 13.03 -5.04 -26.23
C VAL A 63 14.33 -4.42 -25.72
N TYR A 64 14.92 -4.98 -24.67
CA TYR A 64 16.00 -4.33 -23.90
C TYR A 64 17.36 -5.05 -24.00
N GLY A 65 17.43 -6.23 -24.65
CA GLY A 65 18.67 -7.01 -24.78
C GLY A 65 19.17 -7.65 -23.46
N THR A 66 18.41 -7.54 -22.36
CA THR A 66 18.78 -8.10 -21.05
C THR A 66 17.57 -8.75 -20.38
N SER A 67 17.79 -9.37 -19.22
CA SER A 67 16.72 -9.93 -18.36
C SER A 67 16.57 -9.15 -17.06
N LEU A 68 17.07 -7.91 -17.03
CA LEU A 68 16.87 -6.99 -15.92
C LEU A 68 15.43 -6.50 -15.91
N LEU A 69 14.94 -6.06 -14.75
CA LEU A 69 13.62 -5.44 -14.63
C LEU A 69 13.67 -4.04 -15.25
N PRO A 70 12.82 -3.72 -16.25
CA PRO A 70 12.69 -2.36 -16.74
C PRO A 70 12.14 -1.45 -15.64
N MET A 71 12.93 -0.46 -15.22
CA MET A 71 12.56 0.46 -14.15
C MET A 71 11.90 1.72 -14.73
N ALA A 72 10.83 2.18 -14.08
CA ALA A 72 10.17 3.43 -14.46
C ALA A 72 10.97 4.68 -14.06
N TYR A 73 11.86 4.54 -13.07
CA TYR A 73 12.66 5.62 -12.51
C TYR A 73 14.14 5.40 -12.82
N PRO A 74 14.88 6.42 -13.30
CA PRO A 74 16.31 6.28 -13.60
C PRO A 74 17.16 5.86 -12.40
N GLU A 75 16.79 6.30 -11.19
CA GLU A 75 17.46 5.94 -9.94
C GLU A 75 17.04 4.58 -9.39
N GLY A 76 16.01 3.95 -9.98
CA GLY A 76 15.40 2.74 -9.48
C GLY A 76 14.69 2.96 -8.15
N SER A 77 14.92 2.08 -7.18
CA SER A 77 14.25 2.12 -5.89
C SER A 77 14.93 3.05 -4.88
N PRO A 78 14.17 3.67 -3.96
CA PRO A 78 14.78 4.40 -2.84
C PRO A 78 15.71 3.50 -2.01
N THR A 79 16.76 4.11 -1.43
CA THR A 79 17.86 3.47 -0.68
C THR A 79 17.45 2.95 0.71
N HIS A 80 16.38 2.17 0.76
CA HIS A 80 15.91 1.43 1.93
C HIS A 80 15.24 0.10 1.50
N PRO A 81 15.16 -0.91 2.37
CA PRO A 81 14.59 -2.22 2.06
C PRO A 81 13.15 -2.15 1.51
N ALA A 82 12.76 -3.22 0.81
CA ALA A 82 11.47 -3.30 0.13
C ALA A 82 10.30 -3.43 1.12
N TYR A 83 10.36 -4.37 2.05
CA TYR A 83 9.20 -4.76 2.84
C TYR A 83 9.06 -4.04 4.19
N PRO A 84 7.86 -3.55 4.57
CA PRO A 84 6.65 -3.38 3.75
C PRO A 84 6.72 -2.09 2.92
N GLY A 85 5.76 -1.85 2.03
CA GLY A 85 5.65 -0.61 1.26
C GLY A 85 5.45 0.58 2.18
N GLY A 86 6.36 1.58 2.11
CA GLY A 86 6.23 2.80 2.93
C GLY A 86 5.00 3.61 2.52
N HIS A 87 4.78 3.75 1.21
CA HIS A 87 3.58 4.38 0.64
C HIS A 87 2.32 3.62 1.05
N ALA A 88 2.34 2.28 0.97
CA ALA A 88 1.22 1.46 1.40
C ALA A 88 0.88 1.62 2.88
N THR A 89 1.90 1.66 3.74
CA THR A 89 1.68 1.83 5.19
C THR A 89 1.07 3.19 5.50
N VAL A 90 1.52 4.26 4.84
CA VAL A 90 0.92 5.60 4.98
C VAL A 90 -0.50 5.63 4.42
N SER A 91 -0.71 5.13 3.21
CA SER A 91 -2.02 5.08 2.55
C SER A 91 -3.05 4.31 3.39
N GLY A 92 -2.67 3.14 3.89
CA GLY A 92 -3.53 2.32 4.75
C GLY A 92 -3.92 3.05 6.03
N ALA A 93 -2.97 3.75 6.64
CA ALA A 93 -3.23 4.54 7.84
C ALA A 93 -4.14 5.75 7.57
N CYS A 94 -3.82 6.55 6.56
CA CYS A 94 -4.60 7.72 6.17
C CYS A 94 -6.04 7.35 5.78
N THR A 95 -6.21 6.33 4.94
CA THR A 95 -7.53 5.83 4.55
C THR A 95 -8.33 5.32 5.75
N THR A 96 -7.68 4.64 6.71
CA THR A 96 -8.36 4.21 7.94
C THR A 96 -8.86 5.38 8.78
N ILE A 97 -8.06 6.46 8.91
CA ILE A 97 -8.51 7.70 9.57
C ILE A 97 -9.69 8.33 8.84
N LEU A 98 -9.67 8.37 7.50
CA LEU A 98 -10.75 8.94 6.71
C LEU A 98 -12.05 8.13 6.86
N LYS A 99 -11.98 6.80 6.76
CA LYS A 99 -13.13 5.89 6.98
C LYS A 99 -13.73 6.06 8.39
N ALA A 100 -12.90 6.33 9.40
CA ALA A 100 -13.38 6.58 10.75
C ALA A 100 -14.18 7.88 10.92
N TYR A 101 -14.00 8.86 10.04
CA TYR A 101 -14.60 10.20 10.14
C TYR A 101 -15.74 10.46 9.13
N PHE A 102 -15.73 9.81 7.98
CA PHE A 102 -16.70 10.03 6.91
C PHE A 102 -17.69 8.89 6.79
N ASN A 103 -18.89 9.20 6.29
CA ASN A 103 -19.89 8.18 5.95
C ASN A 103 -19.40 7.37 4.74
N GLU A 104 -18.89 6.17 4.98
CA GLU A 104 -18.37 5.28 3.95
C GLU A 104 -19.41 4.89 2.91
N ASP A 105 -20.68 4.79 3.30
CA ASP A 105 -21.80 4.37 2.43
C ASP A 105 -22.31 5.51 1.54
N PHE A 106 -21.79 6.73 1.69
CA PHE A 106 -22.17 7.85 0.85
C PHE A 106 -21.81 7.55 -0.62
N VAL A 107 -22.81 7.60 -1.49
CA VAL A 107 -22.64 7.39 -2.93
C VAL A 107 -22.03 8.62 -3.56
N VAL A 108 -20.89 8.46 -4.23
CA VAL A 108 -20.21 9.54 -4.95
C VAL A 108 -21.10 10.01 -6.10
N THR A 109 -21.43 11.30 -6.11
CA THR A 109 -22.27 11.91 -7.15
C THR A 109 -21.46 12.21 -8.40
N ALA A 110 -21.99 11.85 -9.57
CA ALA A 110 -21.35 12.08 -10.88
C ALA A 110 -19.89 11.61 -10.95
N PRO A 111 -19.60 10.32 -10.68
CA PRO A 111 -18.25 9.79 -10.79
C PRO A 111 -17.77 9.87 -12.25
N VAL A 112 -16.45 9.95 -12.42
CA VAL A 112 -15.80 10.11 -13.73
C VAL A 112 -14.60 9.19 -13.86
N GLU A 113 -14.21 8.93 -15.10
CA GLU A 113 -12.97 8.24 -15.46
C GLU A 113 -12.21 9.03 -16.55
N ALA A 114 -10.90 8.83 -16.65
CA ALA A 114 -10.11 9.45 -17.70
C ALA A 114 -10.41 8.77 -19.05
N ASN A 115 -10.44 9.56 -20.13
CA ASN A 115 -10.44 8.99 -21.49
C ASN A 115 -9.11 8.27 -21.80
N SER A 116 -9.06 7.49 -22.88
CA SER A 116 -7.92 6.62 -23.21
C SER A 116 -6.59 7.34 -23.44
N ASN A 117 -6.60 8.64 -23.72
CA ASN A 117 -5.39 9.45 -23.89
C ASN A 117 -5.13 10.42 -22.72
N GLY A 118 -5.93 10.38 -21.65
CA GLY A 118 -5.74 11.18 -20.44
C GLY A 118 -5.98 12.68 -20.59
N THR A 119 -6.74 13.12 -21.61
CA THR A 119 -6.98 14.55 -21.89
C THR A 119 -8.36 15.05 -21.45
N SER A 120 -9.32 14.17 -21.16
CA SER A 120 -10.65 14.55 -20.67
C SER A 120 -11.23 13.56 -19.66
N LEU A 121 -12.23 14.02 -18.91
CA LEU A 121 -13.01 13.21 -17.98
C LEU A 121 -14.31 12.78 -18.67
N LEU A 122 -14.61 11.49 -18.60
CA LEU A 122 -15.83 10.87 -19.10
C LEU A 122 -16.73 10.48 -17.91
N PRO A 123 -18.07 10.57 -18.03
CA PRO A 123 -18.97 10.07 -16.99
C PRO A 123 -18.79 8.57 -16.76
N TYR A 124 -18.66 8.17 -15.50
CA TYR A 124 -18.65 6.76 -15.09
C TYR A 124 -20.07 6.29 -14.77
N SER A 125 -20.49 5.15 -15.33
CA SER A 125 -21.87 4.66 -15.24
C SER A 125 -22.16 3.81 -13.99
N GLY A 126 -21.14 3.38 -13.25
CA GLY A 126 -21.29 2.56 -12.05
C GLY A 126 -21.55 3.37 -10.78
N SER A 127 -21.93 2.66 -9.71
CA SER A 127 -22.10 3.24 -8.37
C SER A 127 -20.84 3.06 -7.55
N LEU A 128 -20.34 4.15 -6.96
CA LEU A 128 -19.14 4.17 -6.13
C LEU A 128 -19.49 4.75 -4.76
N THR A 129 -18.95 4.16 -3.68
CA THR A 129 -19.11 4.68 -2.33
C THR A 129 -17.83 5.36 -1.85
N VAL A 130 -17.93 6.27 -0.89
CA VAL A 130 -16.76 6.92 -0.28
C VAL A 130 -15.79 5.89 0.29
N GLY A 131 -16.27 4.88 1.01
CA GLY A 131 -15.42 3.81 1.55
C GLY A 131 -14.69 3.02 0.45
N GLY A 132 -15.41 2.69 -0.63
CA GLY A 132 -14.85 2.02 -1.80
C GLY A 132 -13.75 2.83 -2.48
N GLU A 133 -14.00 4.12 -2.74
CA GLU A 133 -13.02 4.99 -3.39
C GLU A 133 -11.83 5.33 -2.50
N LEU A 134 -11.99 5.40 -1.18
CA LEU A 134 -10.87 5.55 -0.25
C LEU A 134 -9.97 4.30 -0.22
N ASN A 135 -10.56 3.10 -0.26
CA ASN A 135 -9.81 1.86 -0.36
C ASN A 135 -9.10 1.76 -1.73
N LYS A 136 -9.80 2.14 -2.82
CA LYS A 136 -9.23 2.19 -4.18
C LYS A 136 -8.08 3.18 -4.27
N LEU A 137 -8.20 4.36 -3.67
CA LEU A 137 -7.12 5.35 -3.61
C LEU A 137 -5.89 4.80 -2.88
N ALA A 138 -6.10 4.14 -1.73
CA ALA A 138 -5.00 3.51 -1.00
C ALA A 138 -4.29 2.44 -1.85
N ALA A 139 -5.06 1.62 -2.56
CA ALA A 139 -4.54 0.63 -3.49
C ALA A 139 -3.76 1.30 -4.64
N ASN A 140 -4.32 2.31 -5.31
CA ASN A 140 -3.67 3.01 -6.42
C ASN A 140 -2.29 3.56 -6.04
N ILE A 141 -2.18 4.20 -4.87
CA ILE A 141 -0.90 4.74 -4.39
C ILE A 141 0.10 3.63 -4.04
N SER A 142 -0.38 2.50 -3.52
CA SER A 142 0.45 1.37 -3.11
C SER A 142 0.93 0.58 -4.33
N PHE A 143 0.01 -0.02 -5.07
CA PHE A 143 0.27 -0.83 -6.27
C PHE A 143 0.91 -0.02 -7.40
N GLY A 144 0.71 1.30 -7.45
CA GLY A 144 1.44 2.17 -8.39
C GLY A 144 2.96 2.10 -8.21
N ARG A 145 3.45 1.71 -7.02
CA ARG A 145 4.88 1.48 -6.77
C ARG A 145 5.38 0.16 -7.36
N GLU A 146 4.53 -0.86 -7.46
CA GLU A 146 4.82 -2.10 -8.20
C GLU A 146 4.93 -1.82 -9.70
N THR A 147 4.01 -1.01 -10.23
CA THR A 147 4.08 -0.56 -11.63
C THR A 147 5.37 0.23 -11.91
N GLY A 148 5.87 0.96 -10.92
CA GLY A 148 7.18 1.62 -10.98
C GLY A 148 8.39 0.67 -10.87
N GLY A 149 8.18 -0.61 -10.60
CA GLY A 149 9.22 -1.63 -10.46
C GLY A 149 9.90 -1.68 -9.08
N VAL A 150 9.41 -0.96 -8.08
CA VAL A 150 10.15 -0.76 -6.80
C VAL A 150 9.63 -1.59 -5.63
N HIS A 151 8.43 -2.14 -5.69
CA HIS A 151 7.82 -2.96 -4.64
C HIS A 151 7.25 -4.28 -5.16
N TRP A 152 7.10 -5.23 -4.25
CA TRP A 152 6.36 -6.47 -4.46
C TRP A 152 4.93 -6.31 -3.96
N ARG A 153 3.97 -7.04 -4.54
CA ARG A 153 2.60 -7.16 -4.03
C ARG A 153 2.47 -7.35 -2.52
N SER A 154 3.28 -8.24 -1.96
CA SER A 154 3.28 -8.48 -0.51
C SER A 154 3.79 -7.30 0.30
N ASP A 155 4.67 -6.46 -0.25
CA ASP A 155 5.09 -5.23 0.42
C ASP A 155 3.89 -4.29 0.60
N ASP A 156 3.05 -4.19 -0.42
CA ASP A 156 1.94 -3.25 -0.46
C ASP A 156 0.70 -3.76 0.29
N GLU A 157 0.30 -5.02 0.11
CA GLU A 157 -0.82 -5.61 0.86
C GLU A 157 -0.58 -5.59 2.38
N GLU A 158 0.59 -6.05 2.83
CA GLU A 158 0.93 -6.07 4.25
C GLU A 158 1.23 -4.67 4.79
N GLY A 159 1.70 -3.76 3.93
CA GLY A 159 1.86 -2.34 4.24
C GLY A 159 0.52 -1.70 4.59
N LEU A 160 -0.51 -1.88 3.75
CA LEU A 160 -1.86 -1.37 4.00
C LEU A 160 -2.41 -1.86 5.35
N LEU A 161 -2.25 -3.17 5.65
CA LEU A 161 -2.70 -3.76 6.91
C LEU A 161 -1.89 -3.30 8.13
N LEU A 162 -0.59 -3.03 7.98
CA LEU A 162 0.21 -2.41 9.04
C LEU A 162 -0.28 -0.98 9.32
N GLY A 163 -0.52 -0.20 8.27
CA GLY A 163 -1.04 1.16 8.36
C GLY A 163 -2.40 1.22 9.06
N GLU A 164 -3.32 0.32 8.70
CA GLU A 164 -4.63 0.19 9.35
C GLU A 164 -4.49 -0.07 10.86
N ARG A 165 -3.62 -1.00 11.26
CA ARG A 165 -3.38 -1.32 12.67
C ARG A 165 -2.84 -0.12 13.46
N VAL A 166 -1.91 0.64 12.87
CA VAL A 166 -1.37 1.87 13.48
C VAL A 166 -2.48 2.91 13.65
N ALA A 167 -3.27 3.15 12.60
CA ALA A 167 -4.37 4.12 12.65
C ALA A 167 -5.45 3.74 13.68
N ILE A 168 -5.83 2.46 13.76
CA ILE A 168 -6.78 1.98 14.77
C ILE A 168 -6.24 2.21 16.19
N GLN A 169 -4.95 1.96 16.42
CA GLN A 169 -4.35 2.22 17.73
C GLN A 169 -4.34 3.72 18.04
N LEU A 170 -3.95 4.55 17.08
CA LEU A 170 -3.97 6.01 17.22
C LEU A 170 -5.39 6.52 17.54
N LEU A 171 -6.43 6.01 16.88
CA LEU A 171 -7.82 6.37 17.16
C LEU A 171 -8.27 5.98 18.59
N LYS A 172 -7.79 4.84 19.12
CA LYS A 172 -8.05 4.47 20.53
C LYS A 172 -7.38 5.45 21.49
N ASP A 173 -6.15 5.84 21.20
CA ASP A 173 -5.40 6.79 22.03
C ASP A 173 -5.99 8.21 21.91
N HIS A 174 -6.54 8.57 20.76
CA HIS A 174 -7.25 9.83 20.58
C HIS A 174 -8.59 9.84 21.32
N TYR A 175 -9.32 8.71 21.33
CA TYR A 175 -10.59 8.60 22.04
C TYR A 175 -10.48 8.91 23.53
N VAL A 176 -9.39 8.52 24.22
CA VAL A 176 -9.26 8.79 25.67
C VAL A 176 -9.09 10.28 26.00
N LEU A 177 -8.89 11.13 24.99
CA LEU A 177 -8.76 12.57 25.14
C LEU A 177 -10.09 13.33 25.03
N THR A 178 -11.18 12.65 24.67
CA THR A 178 -12.51 13.28 24.55
C THR A 178 -13.24 13.28 25.89
N ASN A 179 -13.83 14.43 26.24
CA ASN A 179 -14.62 14.58 27.48
C ASN A 179 -16.13 14.47 27.20
N GLU A 180 -16.51 14.57 25.94
CA GLU A 180 -17.88 14.49 25.45
C GLU A 180 -18.38 13.04 25.42
N LYS A 181 -19.71 12.88 25.45
CA LYS A 181 -20.34 11.58 25.21
C LYS A 181 -20.17 11.20 23.74
N PHE A 182 -19.14 10.42 23.44
CA PHE A 182 -18.83 9.92 22.11
C PHE A 182 -18.94 8.39 22.08
N SER A 183 -19.76 7.85 21.16
CA SER A 183 -19.98 6.41 21.02
C SER A 183 -18.78 5.65 20.44
N GLY A 184 -17.78 6.36 19.91
CA GLY A 184 -16.60 5.78 19.28
C GLY A 184 -16.63 5.92 17.76
N PHE A 185 -15.47 5.69 17.14
CA PHE A 185 -15.37 5.68 15.68
C PHE A 185 -15.93 4.38 15.13
N ARG A 186 -16.52 4.42 13.94
CA ARG A 186 -16.96 3.24 13.21
C ARG A 186 -16.29 3.25 11.84
N LEU A 187 -15.74 2.12 11.45
CA LEU A 187 -15.13 1.95 10.14
C LEU A 187 -15.19 0.51 9.67
N THR A 188 -15.14 0.32 8.36
CA THR A 188 -14.95 -0.99 7.71
C THR A 188 -13.46 -1.21 7.44
N LYS A 189 -12.91 -2.28 7.99
CA LYS A 189 -11.51 -2.68 7.79
C LYS A 189 -11.26 -3.13 6.34
N PHE A 190 -9.99 -3.22 5.95
CA PHE A 190 -9.60 -3.73 4.62
C PHE A 190 -10.03 -5.18 4.39
N ASP A 191 -10.18 -5.98 5.44
CA ASP A 191 -10.72 -7.35 5.36
C ASP A 191 -12.27 -7.40 5.25
N GLY A 192 -12.93 -6.25 5.17
CA GLY A 192 -14.39 -6.12 5.07
C GLY A 192 -15.11 -6.19 6.41
N SER A 193 -14.42 -6.45 7.53
CA SER A 193 -15.07 -6.47 8.85
C SER A 193 -15.35 -5.05 9.37
N GLN A 194 -16.55 -4.83 9.89
CA GLN A 194 -16.88 -3.57 10.56
C GLN A 194 -16.44 -3.59 12.02
N ILE A 195 -15.87 -2.48 12.48
CA ILE A 195 -15.42 -2.33 13.86
C ILE A 195 -15.94 -1.03 14.48
N GLU A 196 -16.12 -1.08 15.80
CA GLU A 196 -16.25 0.11 16.64
C GLU A 196 -14.94 0.33 17.39
N VAL A 197 -14.28 1.46 17.15
CA VAL A 197 -13.01 1.81 17.76
C VAL A 197 -13.26 2.63 19.03
N LYS A 198 -13.09 1.94 20.17
CA LYS A 198 -13.06 2.54 21.51
C LYS A 198 -12.03 1.79 22.38
N PRO A 199 -11.44 2.44 23.40
CA PRO A 199 -10.59 1.76 24.37
C PRO A 199 -11.37 0.64 25.05
N ARG A 200 -10.70 -0.48 25.36
CA ARG A 200 -11.30 -1.48 26.26
C ARG A 200 -11.50 -0.81 27.61
N ARG A 201 -12.73 -0.80 28.15
CA ARG A 201 -12.97 -0.48 29.56
C ARG A 201 -12.04 -1.37 30.38
N ARG A 202 -11.14 -0.79 31.19
CA ARG A 202 -10.48 -1.55 32.24
C ARG A 202 -11.57 -2.06 33.16
N ALA A 203 -11.70 -3.38 33.29
CA ALA A 203 -12.54 -3.96 34.33
C ALA A 203 -11.97 -3.51 35.69
N GLY A 204 -12.75 -2.73 36.44
CA GLY A 204 -12.40 -2.28 37.79
C GLY A 204 -11.67 -0.94 37.87
N ARG A 205 -12.46 0.13 37.98
CA ARG A 205 -12.40 1.16 39.04
C ARG A 205 -13.75 1.87 39.08
#